data_AF-A0A1J0AG13-F1
#
_entry.id   AF-A0A1J0AG13-F1
#
_cell.length_a   1.000
_cell.length_b   1.000
_cell.length_c   1.000
_cell.angle_alpha   90.00
_cell.angle_beta   90.00
_cell.angle_gamma   90.00
#
_symmetry.space_group_name_H-M   'P 1'
#
loop_
_entity.id
_entity.type
_entity.pdbx_description
1 polymer ?
#
loop_
_entity_poly.entity_id
_entity_poly.type
_entity_poly.pdbx_seq_one_letter_code
_entity_poly.pdbx_strand_id
1 'polypeptide(L)'
;MSLSRVFVDFHNADGQGRLRLNCIGTIEDLAHQQAELEDGQRLTLYSEELEVEGVVQFSENEKVWVAVIDWNQMRQVEQLVVQSQN
;
A
#
# COMPACT_ATOMS: atom_id res chain seq x y z
N MET A 1 11.56 1.50 13.35
CA MET A 1 10.08 1.61 13.37
C MET A 1 9.58 0.73 12.24
N SER A 2 8.80 -0.30 12.54
CA SER A 2 8.20 -1.18 11.53
C SER A 2 7.04 -0.43 10.88
N LEU A 3 7.23 0.01 9.64
CA LEU A 3 6.12 0.51 8.81
C LEU A 3 5.24 -0.69 8.45
N SER A 4 3.93 -0.58 8.70
CA SER A 4 2.97 -1.58 8.23
C SER A 4 3.00 -1.60 6.71
N ARG A 5 3.18 -2.80 6.15
CA ARG A 5 3.25 -3.02 4.71
C ARG A 5 1.92 -3.57 4.25
N VAL A 6 1.30 -2.95 3.25
CA VAL A 6 -0.02 -3.37 2.77
C VAL A 6 -0.05 -3.47 1.25
N PHE A 7 -0.73 -4.48 0.75
CA PHE A 7 -0.91 -4.68 -0.68
C PHE A 7 -1.77 -3.57 -1.26
N VAL A 8 -1.42 -3.11 -2.46
CA VAL A 8 -2.20 -2.14 -3.24
C VAL A 8 -2.19 -2.51 -4.72
N ASP A 9 -3.25 -2.09 -5.40
CA ASP A 9 -3.28 -2.02 -6.85
C ASP A 9 -2.92 -0.59 -7.29
N PHE A 10 -1.81 -0.43 -8.02
CA PHE A 10 -1.35 0.89 -8.48
C PHE A 10 -2.24 1.51 -9.56
N HIS A 11 -3.14 0.74 -10.20
CA HIS A 11 -4.15 1.28 -11.10
C HIS A 11 -5.42 1.74 -10.35
N ASN A 12 -5.59 1.34 -9.08
CA ASN A 12 -6.70 1.76 -8.23
C ASN A 12 -6.46 3.14 -7.60
N ALA A 13 -6.00 4.09 -8.41
CA ALA A 13 -5.86 5.49 -8.03
C ALA A 13 -7.19 6.25 -8.18
N ASP A 14 -7.41 7.24 -7.33
CA ASP A 14 -8.47 8.21 -7.50
C ASP A 14 -8.12 9.26 -8.57
N GLY A 15 -9.05 10.19 -8.82
CA GLY A 15 -8.83 11.28 -9.79
C GLY A 15 -7.72 12.27 -9.41
N GLN A 16 -7.15 12.17 -8.20
CA GLN A 16 -6.02 12.96 -7.72
C GLN A 16 -4.70 12.16 -7.73
N GLY A 17 -4.73 10.89 -8.16
CA GLY A 17 -3.55 10.02 -8.17
C GLY A 17 -3.21 9.41 -6.81
N ARG A 18 -4.16 9.37 -5.87
CA ARG A 18 -4.01 8.72 -4.55
C ARG A 18 -4.53 7.29 -4.62
N LEU A 19 -3.83 6.34 -4.04
CA LEU A 19 -4.20 4.92 -4.11
C LEU A 19 -5.32 4.61 -3.12
N ARG A 20 -6.42 3.99 -3.56
CA ARG A 20 -7.50 3.57 -2.66
C ARG A 20 -7.10 2.33 -1.87
N LEU A 21 -7.21 2.40 -0.54
CA LEU A 21 -6.87 1.34 0.41
C LEU A 21 -8.07 0.42 0.70
N ASN A 22 -8.81 0.05 -0.35
CA ASN A 22 -10.02 -0.78 -0.27
C ASN A 22 -9.91 -2.10 -1.05
N CYS A 23 -8.73 -2.42 -1.58
CA CYS A 23 -8.49 -3.70 -2.23
C CYS A 23 -8.54 -4.84 -1.22
N ILE A 24 -8.94 -6.03 -1.68
CA ILE A 24 -9.04 -7.23 -0.85
C ILE A 24 -7.70 -7.52 -0.15
N GLY A 25 -6.59 -7.50 -0.91
CA GLY A 25 -5.25 -7.70 -0.33
C GLY A 25 -4.88 -6.66 0.73
N THR A 26 -5.28 -5.41 0.58
CA THR A 26 -5.08 -4.37 1.61
C THR A 26 -5.79 -4.74 2.89
N ILE A 27 -7.06 -5.16 2.79
CA ILE A 27 -7.89 -5.53 3.94
C ILE A 27 -7.33 -6.78 4.64
N GLU A 28 -6.88 -7.78 3.86
CA GLU A 28 -6.24 -8.99 4.39
C GLU A 28 -4.95 -8.66 5.14
N ASP A 29 -4.08 -7.83 4.58
CA ASP A 29 -2.84 -7.42 5.25
C ASP A 29 -3.07 -6.65 6.54
N LEU A 30 -4.03 -5.71 6.54
CA LEU A 30 -4.41 -4.97 7.73
C LEU A 30 -4.97 -5.90 8.81
N ALA A 31 -5.84 -6.84 8.43
CA ALA A 31 -6.40 -7.83 9.35
C ALA A 31 -5.32 -8.76 9.93
N HIS A 32 -4.39 -9.26 9.11
CA HIS A 32 -3.28 -10.09 9.55
C HIS A 32 -2.34 -9.35 10.51
N GLN A 33 -2.12 -8.06 10.29
CA GLN A 33 -1.29 -7.21 11.15
C GLN A 33 -2.04 -6.68 12.36
N GLN A 34 -3.36 -6.88 12.44
CA GLN A 34 -4.25 -6.25 13.41
C GLN A 34 -4.06 -4.71 13.44
N ALA A 35 -3.84 -4.13 12.26
CA ALA A 35 -3.55 -2.72 12.08
C ALA A 35 -4.80 -1.97 11.62
N GLU A 36 -5.00 -0.79 12.17
CA GLU A 36 -6.04 0.15 11.74
C GLU A 36 -5.40 1.27 10.92
N LEU A 37 -6.18 1.85 10.01
CA LEU A 37 -5.77 2.99 9.20
C LEU A 37 -6.06 4.29 9.95
N GLU A 38 -5.05 5.14 10.07
CA GLU A 38 -5.16 6.44 10.72
C GLU A 38 -4.64 7.55 9.77
N ASP A 39 -5.26 8.73 9.83
CA ASP A 39 -4.83 9.87 9.01
C ASP A 39 -3.40 10.30 9.37
N GLY A 40 -2.54 10.47 8.36
CA GLY A 40 -1.12 10.79 8.54
C GLY A 40 -0.22 9.58 8.84
N GLN A 41 -0.77 8.38 8.98
CA GLN A 41 0.00 7.15 9.15
C GLN A 41 0.85 6.86 7.89
N ARG A 42 2.09 6.44 8.08
CA ARG A 42 2.96 6.00 6.97
C ARG A 42 2.85 4.50 6.77
N LEU A 43 2.70 4.08 5.52
CA LEU A 43 2.66 2.68 5.12
C LEU A 43 3.64 2.42 3.98
N THR A 44 4.14 1.18 3.92
CA THR A 44 4.80 0.67 2.72
C THR A 44 3.72 0.02 1.86
N LEU A 45 3.46 0.59 0.70
CA LEU A 45 2.48 0.06 -0.24
C LEU A 45 3.21 -0.81 -1.25
N TYR A 46 2.71 -2.01 -1.51
CA TYR A 46 3.36 -2.91 -2.45
C TYR A 46 2.38 -3.62 -3.37
N SER A 47 2.87 -3.99 -4.54
CA SER A 47 2.26 -4.94 -5.46
C SER A 47 3.23 -6.09 -5.72
N GLU A 48 2.94 -6.93 -6.71
CA GLU A 48 3.79 -8.05 -7.10
C GLU A 48 5.20 -7.60 -7.54
N GLU A 49 5.30 -6.42 -8.15
CA GLU A 49 6.52 -5.93 -8.80
C GLU A 49 7.00 -4.58 -8.27
N LEU A 50 6.16 -3.84 -7.54
CA LEU A 50 6.45 -2.46 -7.14
C LEU A 50 6.23 -2.25 -5.65
N GLU A 51 6.99 -1.34 -5.07
CA GLU A 51 6.77 -0.83 -3.72
C GLU A 51 7.01 0.67 -3.66
N VAL A 52 6.29 1.35 -2.76
CA VAL A 52 6.44 2.78 -2.50
C VAL A 52 6.01 3.11 -1.09
N GLU A 53 6.59 4.14 -0.50
CA GLU A 53 6.08 4.69 0.76
C GLU A 53 4.89 5.63 0.49
N GLY A 54 3.86 5.54 1.33
CA GLY A 54 2.69 6.38 1.23
C GLY A 54 2.22 6.88 2.59
N VAL A 55 1.45 7.97 2.56
CA VAL A 55 0.79 8.54 3.74
C VAL A 55 -0.71 8.34 3.63
N VAL A 56 -1.30 7.72 4.63
CA VAL A 56 -2.73 7.46 4.73
C VAL A 56 -3.47 8.78 4.90
N GLN A 57 -4.57 8.91 4.16
CA GLN A 57 -5.49 10.04 4.26
C GLN A 57 -6.92 9.53 4.07
N PHE A 58 -7.88 10.11 4.79
CA PHE A 58 -9.29 9.84 4.51
C PHE A 58 -9.81 10.71 3.36
N SER A 59 -10.33 10.09 2.30
CA SER A 59 -10.99 10.81 1.20
C SER A 59 -12.43 11.11 1.56
N GLU A 60 -12.71 12.36 1.97
CA GLU A 60 -14.07 12.81 2.28
C GLU A 60 -15.03 12.71 1.07
N ASN A 61 -14.50 12.81 -0.16
CA ASN A 61 -15.30 12.78 -1.39
C ASN A 61 -15.80 11.37 -1.74
N GLU A 62 -14.93 10.36 -1.59
CA GLU A 62 -15.26 8.96 -1.92
C GLU A 62 -15.60 8.12 -0.68
N LYS A 63 -15.47 8.71 0.52
CA LYS A 63 -15.67 8.05 1.83
C LYS A 63 -14.84 6.77 1.98
N VAL A 64 -13.59 6.84 1.55
CA VAL A 64 -12.64 5.73 1.54
C VAL A 64 -11.26 6.20 2.01
N TRP A 65 -10.51 5.30 2.66
CA TRP A 65 -9.10 5.51 2.93
C TRP A 65 -8.29 5.47 1.65
N VAL A 66 -7.38 6.43 1.49
CA VAL A 66 -6.45 6.51 0.38
C VAL A 66 -5.03 6.68 0.91
N ALA A 67 -4.03 6.39 0.08
CA ALA A 67 -2.66 6.72 0.34
C ALA A 67 -2.12 7.71 -0.68
N VAL A 68 -1.53 8.80 -0.19
CA VAL A 68 -0.78 9.76 -0.99
C VAL A 68 0.63 9.20 -1.19
N ILE A 69 1.06 9.07 -2.44
CA ILE A 69 2.38 8.54 -2.81
C ILE A 69 3.12 9.49 -3.73
N ASP A 70 4.44 9.34 -3.78
CA ASP A 70 5.25 9.92 -4.85
C ASP A 70 5.56 8.86 -5.91
N TRP A 71 4.94 9.01 -7.07
CA TRP A 71 5.10 8.11 -8.21
C TRP A 71 6.54 8.03 -8.72
N ASN A 72 7.39 9.04 -8.46
CA ASN A 72 8.80 9.02 -8.86
C ASN A 72 9.68 8.22 -7.88
N GLN A 73 9.14 7.84 -6.72
CA GLN A 73 9.86 7.08 -5.69
C GLN A 73 9.45 5.60 -5.65
N MET A 74 8.69 5.13 -6.65
CA MET A 74 8.39 3.71 -6.80
C MET A 74 9.67 2.90 -7.03
N ARG A 75 9.81 1.81 -6.30
CA ARG A 75 10.92 0.86 -6.41
C ARG A 75 10.40 -0.45 -6.96
N GLN A 76 11.18 -1.11 -7.81
CA GLN A 76 10.87 -2.50 -8.17
C GLN A 76 11.19 -3.43 -7.00
N VAL A 77 10.27 -4.32 -6.69
CA VAL A 77 10.48 -5.40 -5.74
C VAL A 77 11.11 -6.55 -6.50
N GLU A 78 12.41 -6.80 -6.29
CA GLU A 78 13.00 -8.04 -6.77
C GLU A 78 12.35 -9.20 -5.98
N GLN A 79 11.62 -10.07 -6.68
CA GLN A 79 11.30 -11.38 -6.13
C GLN A 79 12.62 -12.10 -5.89
N LEU A 80 13.08 -12.10 -4.64
CA LEU A 80 14.09 -13.05 -4.20
C LEU A 80 13.51 -14.44 -4.44
N VAL A 81 13.81 -15.01 -5.61
CA VAL A 81 13.62 -16.43 -5.86
C VAL A 81 14.48 -17.11 -4.81
N VAL A 82 13.83 -17.54 -3.72
CA VAL A 82 14.43 -18.49 -2.79
C VAL A 82 14.69 -19.73 -3.62
N GLN A 83 15.93 -19.88 -4.08
CA GLN A 83 16.40 -21.15 -4.58
C GLN A 83 16.35 -22.10 -3.40
N SER A 84 15.25 -22.85 -3.30
CA SER A 84 15.20 -24.06 -2.48
C SER A 84 16.26 -24.99 -3.03
N GLN A 85 17.47 -24.92 -2.47
CA GLN A 85 18.47 -25.95 -2.63
C GLN A 85 18.15 -27.07 -1.64
N ASN A 86 17.94 -28.26 -2.24
CA ASN A 86 18.03 -29.61 -1.70
C ASN A 86 16.71 -30.32 -1.36
#